data_AF-A0A2T4S772-F1
#
_entry.id   AF-A0A2T4S772-F1
#
_cell.length_a   1.000
_cell.length_b   1.000
_cell.length_c   1.000
_cell.angle_alpha   90.00
_cell.angle_beta   90.00
_cell.angle_gamma   90.00
#
_symmetry.space_group_name_H-M   'P 1'
#
loop_
_entity.id
_entity.type
_entity.pdbx_description
1 polymer ?
#
loop_
_entity_poly.entity_id
_entity_poly.type
_entity_poly.pdbx_seq_one_letter_code
_entity_poly.pdbx_strand_id
1 'polypeptide(L)'
;AHTIADGTEVAIPGEKTYEVADKLVDEFILVTEDAISNAMRHLMQRAKISTEGAGALPTAAILSGKIDPKWLKNKTTVALVSGGNVDLTRVSHIIDTLLEPADTSEGVVG
;
A
#
# COMPACT_ATOMS: atom_id res chain seq x y z
N ALA A 1 6.82 5.37 16.66
CA ALA A 1 5.85 5.30 15.57
C ALA A 1 5.73 3.83 15.20
N HIS A 2 4.54 3.33 14.91
CA HIS A 2 4.32 1.98 14.41
C HIS A 2 3.54 2.10 13.11
N THR A 3 4.01 1.44 12.07
CA THR A 3 3.36 1.39 10.75
C THR A 3 2.65 0.06 10.55
N ILE A 4 1.58 0.03 9.74
CA ILE A 4 0.95 -1.24 9.33
C ILE A 4 1.83 -2.02 8.34
N ALA A 5 2.87 -1.40 7.78
CA ALA A 5 3.90 -2.04 6.96
C ALA A 5 5.16 -2.41 7.79
N ASP A 6 4.94 -3.07 8.93
CA ASP A 6 5.95 -3.54 9.88
C ASP A 6 7.08 -4.39 9.24
N GLY A 7 6.78 -5.22 8.24
CA GLY A 7 7.78 -5.98 7.49
C GLY A 7 8.83 -5.12 6.76
N THR A 8 8.59 -3.82 6.65
CA THR A 8 9.50 -2.81 6.09
C THR A 8 9.88 -1.70 7.07
N GLU A 9 9.52 -1.85 8.36
CA GLU A 9 9.85 -0.90 9.43
C GLU A 9 11.32 -1.03 9.83
N VAL A 10 12.20 -0.50 8.98
CA VAL A 10 13.65 -0.56 9.15
C VAL A 10 14.22 0.84 9.33
N ALA A 11 15.03 1.04 10.38
CA ALA A 11 15.62 2.35 10.68
C ALA A 11 16.72 2.76 9.67
N ILE A 12 17.53 1.82 9.21
CA ILE A 12 18.65 2.05 8.28
C ILE A 12 18.66 0.92 7.24
N PRO A 13 18.61 1.22 5.93
CA PRO A 13 18.67 0.20 4.89
C PRO A 13 20.04 -0.50 4.90
N GLY A 14 20.07 -1.76 4.46
CA GLY A 14 21.33 -2.49 4.33
C GLY A 14 22.28 -1.83 3.34
N GLU A 15 23.56 -1.70 3.69
CA GLU A 15 24.57 -0.97 2.90
C GLU A 15 24.66 -1.48 1.45
N LYS A 16 24.81 -2.80 1.27
CA LYS A 16 24.95 -3.41 -0.07
C LYS A 16 23.68 -3.26 -0.91
N THR A 17 22.51 -3.39 -0.29
CA THR A 17 21.22 -3.28 -0.99
C THR A 17 20.92 -1.83 -1.37
N TYR A 18 21.30 -0.88 -0.51
CA TYR A 18 21.13 0.54 -0.79
C TYR A 18 22.02 0.98 -1.94
N GLU A 19 23.30 0.54 -1.99
CA GLU A 19 24.20 0.87 -3.10
C GLU A 19 23.66 0.40 -4.46
N VAL A 20 23.01 -0.78 -4.50
CA VAL A 20 22.36 -1.29 -5.72
C VAL A 20 21.12 -0.46 -6.05
N ALA A 21 20.29 -0.15 -5.06
CA ALA A 21 19.07 0.64 -5.25
C ALA A 21 19.39 2.06 -5.76
N ASP A 22 20.39 2.73 -5.18
CA ASP A 22 20.82 4.07 -5.56
C ASP A 22 21.24 4.17 -7.05
N LYS A 23 21.76 3.07 -7.61
CA LYS A 23 22.19 3.01 -9.02
C LYS A 23 21.10 2.60 -9.99
N LEU A 24 20.08 1.85 -9.53
CA LEU A 24 19.13 1.15 -10.41
C LEU A 24 17.67 1.58 -10.23
N VAL A 25 17.31 2.20 -9.11
CA VAL A 25 15.93 2.64 -8.84
C VAL A 25 15.76 4.04 -9.41
N ASP A 26 14.82 4.18 -10.35
CA ASP A 26 14.54 5.47 -10.98
C ASP A 26 13.76 6.44 -10.07
N GLU A 27 12.92 5.92 -9.18
CA GLU A 27 12.00 6.73 -8.37
C GLU A 27 11.58 6.03 -7.07
N PHE A 28 11.48 6.81 -5.99
CA PHE A 28 10.91 6.38 -4.71
C PHE A 28 9.57 7.07 -4.47
N ILE A 29 8.54 6.30 -4.13
CA ILE A 29 7.18 6.80 -3.88
C ILE A 29 6.84 6.61 -2.42
N LEU A 30 6.38 7.69 -1.78
CA LEU A 30 5.90 7.66 -0.40
C LEU A 30 4.37 7.54 -0.34
N VAL A 31 3.91 6.62 0.51
CA VAL A 31 2.49 6.33 0.75
C VAL A 31 2.16 6.51 2.23
N THR A 32 0.91 6.84 2.53
CA THR A 32 0.41 6.97 3.90
C THR A 32 -0.15 5.65 4.41
N GLU A 33 -0.33 5.51 5.72
CA GLU A 33 -1.01 4.36 6.34
C GLU A 33 -2.40 4.10 5.74
N ASP A 34 -3.16 5.16 5.45
CA ASP A 34 -4.47 5.06 4.80
C ASP A 34 -4.37 4.52 3.37
N ALA A 35 -3.36 4.95 2.62
CA ALA A 35 -3.13 4.46 1.27
C ALA A 35 -2.75 2.97 1.27
N ILE A 36 -1.97 2.53 2.25
CA ILE A 36 -1.62 1.11 2.44
C ILE A 36 -2.88 0.32 2.78
N SER A 37 -3.69 0.80 3.73
CA SER A 37 -4.97 0.17 4.11
C SER A 37 -5.92 0.06 2.92
N ASN A 38 -6.04 1.11 2.12
CA ASN A 38 -6.87 1.12 0.92
C ASN A 38 -6.36 0.15 -0.15
N ALA A 39 -5.04 0.00 -0.30
CA ALA A 39 -4.46 -0.99 -1.21
C ALA A 39 -4.70 -2.42 -0.74
N MET A 40 -4.60 -2.70 0.56
CA MET A 40 -4.94 -4.02 1.13
C MET A 40 -6.40 -4.38 0.81
N ARG A 41 -7.34 -3.44 1.03
CA ARG A 41 -8.76 -3.64 0.65
C ARG A 41 -8.92 -3.90 -0.85
N HIS A 42 -8.25 -3.11 -1.68
CA HIS A 42 -8.33 -3.23 -3.13
C HIS A 42 -7.90 -4.63 -3.59
N LEU A 43 -6.77 -5.12 -3.07
CA LEU A 43 -6.25 -6.46 -3.34
C LEU A 43 -7.23 -7.55 -2.89
N MET A 44 -7.82 -7.42 -1.70
CA MET A 44 -8.81 -8.39 -1.21
C MET A 44 -10.09 -8.39 -2.05
N GLN A 45 -10.63 -7.21 -2.37
CA GLN A 45 -11.91 -7.09 -3.07
C GLN A 45 -11.81 -7.48 -4.54
N ARG A 46 -10.76 -7.01 -5.23
CA ARG A 46 -10.62 -7.13 -6.69
C ARG A 46 -9.79 -8.33 -7.10
N ALA A 47 -8.70 -8.62 -6.38
CA ALA A 47 -7.79 -9.71 -6.73
C ALA A 47 -7.97 -10.97 -5.87
N LYS A 48 -8.78 -10.90 -4.80
CA LYS A 48 -8.95 -11.99 -3.81
C LYS A 48 -7.63 -12.39 -3.13
N ILE A 49 -6.72 -11.43 -3.00
CA ILE A 49 -5.41 -11.60 -2.37
C ILE A 49 -5.49 -11.05 -0.96
N SER A 50 -5.15 -11.89 0.02
CA SER A 50 -4.86 -11.45 1.39
C SER A 50 -3.39 -11.09 1.49
N THR A 51 -3.07 -9.90 1.99
CA THR A 51 -1.70 -9.40 2.11
C THR A 51 -1.49 -8.67 3.43
N GLU A 52 -0.24 -8.61 3.89
CA GLU A 52 0.18 -7.71 4.97
C GLU A 52 0.42 -6.28 4.44
N GLY A 53 0.64 -5.31 5.33
CA GLY A 53 0.82 -3.90 4.92
C GLY A 53 2.03 -3.70 4.01
N ALA A 54 3.16 -4.37 4.31
CA ALA A 54 4.35 -4.33 3.46
C ALA A 54 4.09 -4.89 2.06
N GLY A 55 3.34 -5.99 1.95
CA GLY A 55 2.95 -6.60 0.68
C GLY A 55 2.02 -5.73 -0.17
N ALA A 56 1.31 -4.78 0.45
CA ALA A 56 0.43 -3.85 -0.25
C ALA A 56 1.13 -2.58 -0.76
N LEU A 57 2.37 -2.30 -0.35
CA LEU A 57 3.09 -1.04 -0.67
C LEU A 57 3.14 -0.73 -2.17
N PRO A 58 3.47 -1.68 -3.08
CA PRO A 58 3.51 -1.36 -4.51
C PRO A 58 2.14 -1.01 -5.09
N THR A 59 1.09 -1.70 -4.62
CA THR A 59 -0.29 -1.39 -5.01
C THR A 59 -0.73 -0.03 -4.47
N ALA A 60 -0.35 0.31 -3.24
CA ALA A 60 -0.61 1.62 -2.66
C ALA A 60 0.06 2.74 -3.47
N ALA A 61 1.30 2.54 -3.92
CA ALA A 61 2.01 3.51 -4.75
C ALA A 61 1.28 3.74 -6.08
N ILE A 62 0.83 2.68 -6.75
CA ILE A 62 0.08 2.79 -8.02
C ILE A 62 -1.25 3.52 -7.80
N LEU A 63 -2.02 3.13 -6.78
CA LEU A 63 -3.33 3.74 -6.50
C LEU A 63 -3.23 5.18 -6.00
N SER A 64 -2.08 5.59 -5.45
CA SER A 64 -1.87 6.96 -4.95
C SER A 64 -1.85 8.03 -6.05
N GLY A 65 -1.62 7.63 -7.31
CA GLY A 65 -1.48 8.56 -8.43
C GLY A 65 -0.20 9.42 -8.38
N LYS A 66 0.76 9.08 -7.51
CA LYS A 66 2.00 9.86 -7.32
C LYS A 66 3.14 9.45 -8.25
N ILE A 67 3.06 8.28 -8.90
CA ILE A 67 4.07 7.80 -9.85
C ILE A 67 4.06 8.69 -11.09
N ASP A 68 5.24 9.10 -11.56
CA ASP A 68 5.36 9.84 -12.83
C ASP A 68 4.67 9.06 -13.97
N PRO A 69 3.71 9.67 -14.68
CA PRO A 69 2.98 9.02 -15.77
C PRO A 69 3.87 8.42 -16.86
N LYS A 70 5.12 8.86 -17.02
CA LYS A 70 6.09 8.28 -17.97
C LYS A 70 6.35 6.79 -17.69
N TRP A 71 6.20 6.35 -16.45
CA TRP A 71 6.38 4.96 -16.04
C TRP A 71 5.14 4.09 -16.24
N LEU A 72 3.95 4.70 -16.34
CA LEU A 72 2.67 3.98 -16.39
C LEU A 72 2.03 3.99 -17.78
N LYS A 73 2.09 5.11 -18.50
CA LYS A 73 1.34 5.30 -19.74
C LYS A 73 1.87 4.40 -20.86
N ASN A 74 0.99 3.57 -21.43
CA ASN A 74 1.32 2.59 -22.47
C ASN A 74 2.42 1.60 -22.04
N LYS A 75 2.51 1.30 -20.74
CA LYS A 75 3.43 0.31 -20.18
C LYS A 75 2.65 -0.82 -19.51
N THR A 76 3.22 -2.02 -19.57
CA THR A 76 2.78 -3.12 -18.71
C THR A 76 3.34 -2.87 -17.31
N THR A 77 2.46 -2.72 -16.32
CA THR A 77 2.84 -2.43 -14.94
C THR A 77 2.63 -3.67 -14.08
N VAL A 78 3.58 -3.95 -13.17
CA VAL A 78 3.50 -5.05 -12.21
C VAL A 78 3.65 -4.49 -10.80
N ALA A 79 2.73 -4.85 -9.92
CA ALA A 79 2.84 -4.62 -8.49
C ALA A 79 3.24 -5.94 -7.80
N LEU A 80 4.39 -5.96 -7.12
CA LEU A 80 4.82 -7.13 -6.37
C LEU A 80 4.06 -7.20 -5.03
N VAL A 81 3.27 -8.24 -4.83
CA VAL A 81 2.74 -8.57 -3.49
C VAL A 81 3.77 -9.43 -2.77
N SER A 82 4.59 -8.81 -1.91
CA SER A 82 5.76 -9.47 -1.31
C SER A 82 5.45 -10.40 -0.13
N GLY A 83 4.30 -10.24 0.52
CA GLY A 83 3.96 -10.98 1.72
C GLY A 83 2.46 -11.12 1.97
N GLY A 84 2.09 -12.24 2.61
CA GLY A 84 0.70 -12.63 2.88
C GLY A 84 0.44 -13.06 4.32
N ASN A 85 1.42 -12.89 5.21
CA ASN A 85 1.34 -13.34 6.60
C ASN A 85 0.53 -12.36 7.46
N VAL A 86 -0.76 -12.25 7.18
CA VAL A 86 -1.68 -11.32 7.85
C VAL A 86 -2.67 -12.08 8.73
N ASP A 87 -2.80 -11.64 9.99
CA ASP A 87 -3.79 -12.17 10.92
C ASP A 87 -5.19 -11.58 10.67
N LEU A 88 -6.22 -12.38 10.92
CA LEU A 88 -7.62 -12.00 10.69
C LEU A 88 -8.07 -10.82 11.56
N THR A 89 -7.45 -10.59 12.72
CA THR A 89 -7.74 -9.42 13.56
C THR A 89 -7.33 -8.12 12.84
N ARG A 90 -6.16 -8.13 12.17
CA ARG A 90 -5.70 -6.97 11.38
C ARG A 90 -6.58 -6.78 10.14
N VAL A 91 -6.97 -7.88 9.48
CA VAL A 91 -7.92 -7.84 8.37
C VAL A 91 -9.27 -7.25 8.82
N SER A 92 -9.79 -7.67 9.97
CA SER A 92 -11.03 -7.13 10.54
C SER A 92 -10.92 -5.65 10.79
N HIS A 93 -9.86 -5.17 11.45
CA HIS A 93 -9.69 -3.75 11.73
C HIS A 93 -9.63 -2.89 10.46
N ILE A 94 -8.97 -3.40 9.42
CA ILE A 94 -9.03 -2.79 8.10
C ILE A 94 -10.50 -2.80 7.66
N ILE A 95 -11.17 -3.94 7.55
CA ILE A 95 -12.58 -3.98 7.10
C ILE A 95 -13.51 -3.06 7.91
N ASP A 96 -13.35 -2.95 9.22
CA ASP A 96 -14.21 -2.17 10.11
C ASP A 96 -14.22 -0.68 9.76
N THR A 97 -13.07 -0.11 9.38
CA THR A 97 -12.98 1.27 8.87
C THR A 97 -13.68 1.46 7.51
N LEU A 98 -14.15 0.39 6.85
CA LEU A 98 -15.06 0.46 5.69
C LEU A 98 -16.54 0.55 6.09
N LEU A 99 -16.86 0.05 7.28
CA LEU A 99 -18.23 -0.14 7.78
C LEU A 99 -18.65 0.98 8.73
N GLU A 100 -17.72 1.87 9.09
CA GLU A 100 -18.06 3.13 9.75
C GLU A 100 -19.04 3.91 8.85
N PRO A 101 -20.24 4.23 9.35
CA PRO A 101 -21.18 5.06 8.61
C PRO A 101 -20.48 6.36 8.22
N ALA A 102 -20.60 6.76 6.96
CA ALA A 102 -20.16 8.09 6.54
C ALA A 102 -20.72 9.12 7.53
N ASP A 103 -19.88 10.06 7.99
CA ASP A 103 -20.35 11.14 8.85
C ASP A 103 -21.40 11.94 8.06
N THR A 104 -22.66 11.78 8.47
CA THR A 104 -23.81 12.42 7.83
C THR A 104 -24.13 13.77 8.48
N SER A 105 -23.32 14.24 9.44
CA SER A 105 -23.54 15.50 10.13
C SER A 105 -23.43 16.73 9.22
N GLU A 106 -22.67 16.63 8.12
CA GLU A 106 -22.58 17.70 7.10
C GLU A 106 -23.59 17.55 5.94
N GLY A 107 -24.50 16.58 6.02
CA GLY A 107 -25.53 16.36 5.01
C GLY A 107 -25.08 15.49 3.83
N VAL A 108 -25.97 14.60 3.42
CA VAL A 108 -25.75 13.71 2.27
C VAL A 108 -26.01 14.52 0.99
N VAL A 109 -24.96 14.83 0.23
CA VAL A 109 -25.13 15.30 -1.15
C VAL A 109 -25.31 14.05 -2.02
N GLY A 110 -26.57 13.75 -2.34
CA GLY A 110 -26.96 12.73 -3.32
C GLY A 110 -26.86 13.23 -4.75
#